data_AF-A0A9E0J170-F1
#
_entry.id   AF-A0A9E0J170-F1
#
_cell.length_a   1.000
_cell.length_b   1.000
_cell.length_c   1.000
_cell.angle_alpha   90.00
_cell.angle_beta   90.00
_cell.angle_gamma   90.00
#
_symmetry.space_group_name_H-M   'P 1'
#
loop_
_entity.id
_entity.type
_entity.pdbx_description
1 polymer ?
#
loop_
_entity_poly.entity_id
_entity_poly.type
_entity_poly.pdbx_seq_one_letter_code
_entity_poly.pdbx_strand_id
1 'polypeptide(L)'
;WGVKQGNYWSNYLGWDRNADGIGDVPYEANDMVDRLSWRFPMMKLLMSSPALQSLRLIARQFPLLRASSVVDPKPHMRPFHNNWREWIGKRFD
;
A
#
# COMPACT_ATOMS: atom_id res chain seq x y z
N TRP A 1 -7.57 11.28 -10.40
CA TRP A 1 -7.58 11.43 -8.94
C TRP A 1 -6.23 11.02 -8.36
N GLY A 2 -5.72 11.70 -7.32
CA GLY A 2 -4.55 11.24 -6.54
C GLY A 2 -3.14 11.61 -7.03
N VAL A 3 -2.91 11.97 -8.30
CA VAL A 3 -1.53 12.12 -8.83
C VAL A 3 -0.71 13.25 -8.16
N LYS A 4 -1.35 14.36 -7.75
CA LYS A 4 -0.63 15.51 -7.15
C LYS A 4 -0.43 15.41 -5.64
N GLN A 5 -1.42 14.87 -4.92
CA GLN A 5 -1.46 14.90 -3.45
C GLN A 5 -1.30 13.52 -2.81
N GLY A 6 -1.46 12.43 -3.57
CA GLY A 6 -1.49 11.06 -3.03
C GLY A 6 -2.81 10.71 -2.36
N ASN A 7 -2.99 9.43 -2.00
CA ASN A 7 -4.21 8.92 -1.35
C ASN A 7 -3.89 8.29 0.01
N TYR A 8 -4.92 8.20 0.85
CA TYR A 8 -4.89 7.36 2.06
C TYR A 8 -5.34 5.94 1.71
N TRP A 9 -4.56 4.95 2.15
CA TRP A 9 -4.80 3.53 1.91
C TRP A 9 -4.89 2.81 3.24
N SER A 10 -6.03 2.17 3.52
CA SER A 10 -6.29 1.51 4.79
C SER A 10 -5.39 0.29 5.06
N ASN A 11 -4.81 -0.30 4.01
CA ASN A 11 -3.87 -1.42 4.07
C ASN A 11 -2.40 -0.99 3.82
N TYR A 12 -2.10 0.32 3.82
CA TYR A 12 -0.70 0.76 3.69
C TYR A 12 0.08 0.43 4.98
N LEU A 13 1.22 -0.23 4.81
CA LEU A 13 2.07 -0.72 5.88
C LEU A 13 3.47 -0.08 5.87
N GLY A 14 3.65 1.02 5.14
CA GLY A 14 4.92 1.73 5.13
C GLY A 14 5.09 2.61 6.36
N TRP A 15 6.22 3.31 6.38
CA TRP A 15 6.63 4.19 7.48
C TRP A 15 6.83 5.62 6.97
N ASP A 16 6.77 6.55 7.90
CA ASP A 16 7.06 7.97 7.72
C ASP A 16 8.22 8.30 8.70
N ARG A 17 9.43 8.48 8.16
CA ARG A 17 10.62 8.75 8.97
C ARG A 17 10.87 10.23 9.20
N ASN A 18 10.36 11.10 8.33
CA ASN A 18 10.52 12.56 8.41
C ASN A 18 9.34 13.26 9.09
N ALA A 19 8.32 12.50 9.49
CA ALA A 19 7.11 12.94 10.20
C ALA A 19 6.27 13.97 9.43
N ASP A 20 6.26 13.91 8.10
CA ASP A 20 5.50 14.83 7.24
C ASP A 20 4.06 14.35 6.94
N GLY A 21 3.69 13.16 7.43
CA GLY A 21 2.38 12.54 7.22
C GLY A 21 2.26 11.76 5.91
N ILE A 22 3.31 11.72 5.09
CA ILE A 22 3.42 10.96 3.86
C ILE A 22 4.34 9.76 4.10
N GLY A 23 3.94 8.61 3.59
CA GLY A 23 4.74 7.41 3.63
C GLY A 23 5.97 7.52 2.72
N ASP A 24 7.15 7.18 3.26
CA ASP A 24 8.42 7.13 2.52
C ASP A 24 8.46 6.03 1.44
N VAL A 25 7.51 5.11 1.49
CA VAL A 25 7.47 3.92 0.64
C VAL A 25 6.25 4.03 -0.28
N PRO A 26 6.43 3.99 -1.62
CA PRO A 26 5.29 3.98 -2.53
C PRO A 26 4.32 2.82 -2.23
N TYR A 27 3.03 3.10 -2.33
CA TYR A 27 1.99 2.08 -2.26
C TYR A 27 1.77 1.47 -3.64
N GLU A 28 1.66 0.14 -3.72
CA GLU A 28 1.37 -0.58 -4.97
C GLU A 28 0.11 -1.46 -4.77
N ALA A 29 -0.99 -1.12 -5.45
CA ALA A 29 -2.23 -1.88 -5.39
C ALA A 29 -2.17 -3.14 -6.25
N ASN A 30 -2.36 -4.33 -5.67
CA ASN A 30 -2.11 -5.65 -6.27
C ASN A 30 -0.64 -6.14 -6.22
N ASP A 31 0.14 -5.64 -5.27
CA ASP A 31 1.43 -6.25 -4.91
C ASP A 31 1.27 -7.78 -4.69
N MET A 32 2.26 -8.57 -5.10
CA MET A 32 2.27 -10.03 -4.93
C MET A 32 2.04 -10.43 -3.48
N VAL A 33 2.57 -9.64 -2.54
CA VAL A 33 2.39 -9.87 -1.10
C VAL A 33 0.94 -9.66 -0.68
N ASP A 34 0.21 -8.73 -1.30
CA ASP A 34 -1.21 -8.54 -1.05
C ASP A 34 -1.96 -9.81 -1.46
N ARG A 35 -1.75 -10.30 -2.69
CA ARG A 35 -2.32 -11.58 -3.16
C ARG A 35 -1.97 -12.77 -2.26
N LEU A 36 -0.73 -12.84 -1.77
CA LEU A 36 -0.31 -13.88 -0.85
C LEU A 36 -0.99 -13.75 0.52
N SER A 37 -1.20 -12.53 1.02
CA SER A 37 -1.95 -12.27 2.25
C SER A 37 -3.45 -12.60 2.11
N TRP A 38 -4.04 -12.44 0.93
CA TRP A 38 -5.41 -12.87 0.66
C TRP A 38 -5.53 -14.40 0.63
N ARG A 39 -4.52 -15.09 0.10
CA ARG A 39 -4.46 -16.56 0.02
C ARG A 39 -4.11 -17.21 1.37
N PHE A 40 -3.24 -16.57 2.14
CA PHE A 40 -2.68 -17.09 3.40
C PHE A 40 -2.76 -16.01 4.50
N PRO A 41 -3.88 -15.89 5.21
CA PRO A 41 -4.09 -14.83 6.20
C PRO A 41 -3.08 -14.85 7.36
N MET A 42 -2.47 -16.00 7.66
CA MET A 42 -1.44 -16.14 8.70
C MET A 42 -0.13 -15.41 8.36
N MET A 43 0.10 -15.05 7.08
CA MET A 43 1.23 -14.19 6.69
C MET A 43 1.18 -12.79 7.30
N LYS A 44 0.03 -12.33 7.80
CA LYS A 44 -0.07 -11.04 8.50
C LYS A 44 0.89 -10.95 9.70
N LEU A 45 1.20 -12.08 10.34
CA LEU A 45 2.18 -12.15 11.43
C LEU A 45 3.62 -11.86 10.96
N LEU A 46 3.89 -12.09 9.67
CA LEU A 46 5.21 -11.92 9.06
C LEU A 46 5.33 -10.58 8.33
N MET A 47 4.31 -9.72 8.37
CA MET A 47 4.29 -8.44 7.66
C MET A 47 5.46 -7.53 8.05
N SER A 48 5.88 -7.58 9.31
CA SER A 48 7.05 -6.85 9.84
C SER A 48 8.36 -7.64 9.78
N SER A 49 8.34 -8.89 9.30
CA SER A 49 9.53 -9.76 9.30
C SER A 49 10.55 -9.34 8.23
N PRO A 50 11.85 -9.51 8.47
CA PRO A 50 12.89 -9.23 7.48
C PRO A 50 12.76 -10.05 6.19
N ALA A 51 12.27 -11.30 6.28
CA ALA A 51 12.10 -12.16 5.12
C ALA A 51 11.08 -11.59 4.12
N LEU A 52 9.95 -11.06 4.63
CA LEU A 52 8.94 -10.46 3.77
C LEU A 52 9.40 -9.12 3.20
N GLN A 53 10.20 -8.35 3.94
CA GLN A 53 10.84 -7.14 3.42
C GLN A 53 11.79 -7.46 2.25
N SER A 54 12.63 -8.49 2.39
CA SER A 54 13.52 -8.96 1.32
C SER A 54 12.74 -9.41 0.08
N LEU A 55 11.66 -10.16 0.27
CA LEU A 55 10.80 -10.60 -0.84
C LEU A 55 10.18 -9.41 -1.57
N ARG A 56 9.71 -8.39 -0.85
CA ARG A 56 9.19 -7.15 -1.45
C ARG A 56 10.26 -6.41 -2.25
N LEU A 57 11.50 -6.33 -1.75
CA LEU A 57 12.61 -5.70 -2.49
C LEU A 57 12.90 -6.42 -3.81
N ILE A 58 12.96 -7.76 -3.78
CA ILE A 58 13.17 -8.57 -4.98
C ILE A 58 12.00 -8.38 -5.96
N ALA A 59 10.75 -8.48 -5.50
CA ALA A 59 9.58 -8.28 -6.34
C ALA A 59 9.54 -6.89 -6.99
N ARG A 60 10.03 -5.85 -6.30
CA ARG A 60 10.17 -4.50 -6.87
C ARG A 60 11.24 -4.38 -7.95
N GLN A 61 12.30 -5.18 -7.86
CA GLN A 61 13.41 -5.13 -8.81
C GLN A 61 13.14 -5.90 -10.10
N PHE A 62 12.20 -6.86 -10.08
CA PHE A 62 11.82 -7.67 -11.24
C PHE A 62 10.41 -7.31 -11.75
N PRO A 63 10.27 -6.42 -12.76
CA PRO A 63 8.97 -5.94 -13.24
C PRO A 63 8.06 -7.03 -13.79
N LEU A 64 8.64 -8.13 -14.28
CA LEU A 64 7.92 -9.29 -14.82
C LEU A 64 7.05 -10.00 -13.77
N LEU A 65 7.37 -9.82 -12.48
CA LEU A 65 6.62 -10.39 -11.36
C LEU A 65 5.48 -9.47 -10.88
N ARG A 66 5.42 -8.22 -11.36
CA ARG A 66 4.35 -7.27 -11.05
C ARG A 66 3.18 -7.48 -12.01
N ALA A 67 1.96 -7.65 -11.49
CA ALA A 67 0.78 -7.42 -12.33
C ALA A 67 0.59 -5.91 -12.53
N SER A 68 -0.21 -5.52 -13.53
CA SER A 68 -0.67 -4.14 -13.67
C SER A 68 -1.24 -3.67 -12.33
N SER A 69 -0.59 -2.69 -11.73
CA SER A 69 -0.75 -2.29 -10.33
C SER A 69 -0.81 -0.77 -10.26
N VAL A 70 -1.75 -0.24 -9.48
CA VAL A 70 -1.85 1.20 -9.26
C VAL A 70 -0.74 1.58 -8.28
N VAL A 71 0.23 2.35 -8.74
CA VAL A 71 1.31 2.86 -7.90
C VAL A 71 0.96 4.26 -7.43
N ASP A 72 0.89 4.45 -6.11
CA ASP A 72 0.75 5.76 -5.47
C ASP A 72 2.10 6.15 -4.83
N PRO A 73 2.82 7.14 -5.40
CA PRO A 73 4.13 7.55 -4.92
C PRO A 73 4.08 8.36 -3.61
N LYS A 74 2.91 8.82 -3.17
CA LYS A 74 2.76 9.68 -1.98
C LYS A 74 1.63 9.16 -1.07
N PRO A 75 1.69 7.93 -0.56
CA PRO A 75 0.62 7.40 0.27
C PRO A 75 0.54 8.17 1.60
N HIS A 76 -0.65 8.61 1.98
CA HIS A 76 -0.86 9.31 3.26
C HIS A 76 -0.96 8.33 4.41
N MET A 77 -0.33 8.67 5.53
CA MET A 77 -0.39 7.89 6.77
C MET A 77 -1.74 8.00 7.47
N ARG A 78 -2.50 9.08 7.21
CA ARG A 78 -3.80 9.35 7.80
C ARG A 78 -4.81 9.77 6.74
N PRO A 79 -6.10 9.50 6.95
CA PRO A 79 -7.13 9.95 6.02
C PRO A 79 -7.28 11.48 6.10
N PHE A 80 -7.46 12.13 4.96
CA PHE A 80 -7.79 13.56 4.89
C PHE A 80 -9.15 13.89 5.53
N HIS A 81 -10.05 12.91 5.55
CA HIS A 81 -11.41 13.06 6.08
C HIS A 81 -11.66 11.98 7.12
N ASN A 82 -12.06 12.34 8.33
CA ASN A 82 -12.31 11.37 9.40
C ASN A 82 -13.42 10.38 9.05
N ASN A 83 -14.35 10.78 8.18
CA ASN A 83 -15.43 9.94 7.66
C ASN A 83 -15.05 9.18 6.37
N TRP A 84 -13.76 8.98 6.07
CA TRP A 84 -13.30 8.26 4.87
C TRP A 84 -13.99 6.90 4.65
N ARG A 85 -14.40 6.23 5.74
CA ARG A 85 -15.14 4.96 5.67
C ARG A 85 -16.47 5.08 4.94
N GLU A 86 -17.14 6.23 5.00
CA GLU A 86 -18.41 6.48 4.30
C GLU A 86 -18.26 6.63 2.79
N TRP A 87 -17.03 6.82 2.32
CA TRP A 87 -16.69 6.94 0.90
C TRP A 87 -16.40 5.58 0.26
N ILE A 88 -16.18 4.54 1.06
CA ILE A 88 -15.93 3.19 0.56
C ILE A 88 -17.21 2.65 -0.10
N GLY A 89 -17.19 2.51 -1.43
CA GLY A 89 -18.30 1.92 -2.20
C GLY A 89 -19.31 2.92 -2.77
N LYS A 90 -19.16 4.23 -2.52
CA LYS A 90 -19.94 5.24 -3.25
C LYS A 90 -19.39 5.36 -4.67
N ARG A 91 -20.11 4.81 -5.64
CA ARG A 91 -19.90 5.13 -7.07
C ARG A 91 -20.44 6.53 -7.31
N PHE A 92 -19.59 7.41 -7.83
CA PHE A 92 -20.06 8.63 -8.49
C PHE A 92 -20.29 8.23 -9.94
N ASP A 93 -21.57 8.05 -10.29
CA ASP A 93 -22.00 7.87 -11.67
C ASP A 93 -21.88 9.20 -12.45
#